data_AF-A0A958PSK2-F1
#
_entry.id   AF-A0A958PSK2-F1
#
_cell.length_a   1.000
_cell.length_b   1.000
_cell.length_c   1.000
_cell.angle_alpha   90.00
_cell.angle_beta   90.00
_cell.angle_gamma   90.00
#
_symmetry.space_group_name_H-M   'P 1'
#
loop_
_entity.id
_entity.type
_entity.pdbx_description
1 polymer ?
#
loop_
_entity_poly.entity_id
_entity_poly.type
_entity_poly.pdbx_seq_one_letter_code
_entity_poly.pdbx_strand_id
1 'polypeptide(L)'
;MNGIIKSLAIVSIAICSTITIYAKDLVGESASYELDRSRQRTTGMIKRGEVDAMVADFLPNDPNGPSYLVNLRYDLKVSFVGNKQGELGLSATQDFFTPEFLERLRNEKEISEPKFKIRHIGFGDAQLKGGHSYPSCDIVEIYDIDTTQANSFNILGLAYSILQEAAIQAGPGAAAEIEDMMIKAYVCANIPVIGAAKIDMTGKTSGYNFKAGFDYVVP
;
A
#
# COMPACT_ATOMS: atom_id res chain seq x y z
N MET A 1 21.31 -73.44 -10.99
CA MET A 1 21.90 -72.23 -11.61
C MET A 1 20.80 -71.20 -11.70
N ASN A 2 20.97 -70.11 -10.96
CA ASN A 2 19.93 -69.17 -10.57
C ASN A 2 19.46 -68.30 -11.73
N GLY A 3 18.14 -68.22 -11.85
CA GLY A 3 17.43 -67.46 -12.87
C GLY A 3 17.28 -65.98 -12.53
N ILE A 4 17.32 -65.19 -13.62
CA ILE A 4 16.42 -64.07 -13.93
C ILE A 4 16.26 -63.04 -12.81
N ILE A 5 17.15 -62.05 -12.83
CA ILE A 5 16.84 -60.70 -12.37
C ILE A 5 16.97 -59.83 -13.62
N LYS A 6 15.93 -59.06 -13.97
CA LYS A 6 16.05 -57.63 -14.32
C LYS A 6 14.74 -57.03 -14.82
N SER A 7 14.54 -55.80 -14.33
CA SER A 7 13.75 -54.71 -14.91
C SER A 7 12.27 -54.67 -14.56
N LEU A 8 11.99 -54.25 -13.32
CA LEU A 8 10.74 -53.59 -12.97
C LEU A 8 10.88 -52.10 -13.38
N ALA A 9 10.30 -51.72 -14.51
CA ALA A 9 10.19 -50.33 -14.93
C ALA A 9 9.09 -49.66 -14.11
N ILE A 10 9.48 -48.86 -13.12
CA ILE A 10 8.54 -48.02 -12.35
C ILE A 10 8.22 -46.81 -13.23
N VAL A 11 7.05 -46.86 -13.88
CA VAL A 11 6.47 -45.72 -14.59
C VAL A 11 5.95 -44.74 -13.52
N SER A 12 6.77 -43.77 -13.15
CA SER A 12 6.34 -42.64 -12.34
C SER A 12 5.42 -41.75 -13.18
N ILE A 13 4.11 -41.95 -13.04
CA ILE A 13 3.10 -41.03 -13.56
C ILE A 13 3.21 -39.75 -12.73
N ALA A 14 3.97 -38.77 -13.24
CA ALA A 14 3.97 -37.42 -12.74
C ALA A 14 2.59 -36.81 -13.04
N ILE A 15 1.69 -36.86 -12.07
CA ILE A 15 0.44 -36.12 -12.11
C ILE A 15 0.83 -34.64 -11.94
N CYS A 16 1.14 -34.00 -13.07
CA CYS A 16 1.33 -32.56 -13.17
C CYS A 16 -0.06 -31.94 -12.94
N SER A 17 -0.40 -31.75 -11.67
CA SER A 17 -1.61 -31.06 -11.27
C SER A 17 -1.38 -29.61 -11.63
N THR A 18 -1.89 -29.17 -12.78
CA THR A 18 -1.98 -27.76 -13.12
C THR A 18 -2.94 -27.13 -12.11
N ILE A 19 -2.39 -26.62 -11.01
CA ILE A 19 -3.09 -25.74 -10.09
C ILE A 19 -3.41 -24.50 -10.93
N THR A 20 -4.63 -24.48 -11.48
CA THR A 20 -5.15 -23.30 -12.15
C THR A 20 -5.47 -22.35 -11.02
N ILE A 21 -4.50 -21.51 -10.67
CA ILE A 21 -4.71 -20.42 -9.72
C ILE A 21 -5.72 -19.51 -10.42
N TYR A 22 -7.00 -19.68 -10.07
CA TYR A 22 -8.03 -18.74 -10.48
C TYR A 22 -7.56 -17.36 -10.04
N ALA A 23 -7.39 -16.45 -10.99
CA ALA A 23 -7.20 -15.04 -10.68
C ALA A 23 -8.37 -14.64 -9.78
N LYS A 24 -8.06 -14.42 -8.50
CA LYS A 24 -9.06 -14.00 -7.52
C LYS A 24 -9.56 -12.65 -8.01
N ASP A 25 -10.85 -12.55 -8.28
CA ASP A 25 -11.47 -11.26 -8.54
C ASP A 25 -11.37 -10.45 -7.24
N LEU A 26 -10.56 -9.40 -7.28
CA LEU A 26 -10.34 -8.52 -6.13
C LEU A 26 -11.45 -7.48 -6.01
N VAL A 27 -12.31 -7.32 -7.02
CA VAL A 27 -13.39 -6.34 -7.00
C VAL A 27 -14.31 -6.60 -5.81
N GLY A 28 -14.53 -5.55 -5.01
CA GLY A 28 -15.29 -5.60 -3.77
C GLY A 28 -14.47 -5.89 -2.52
N GLU A 29 -13.17 -6.23 -2.63
CA GLU A 29 -12.30 -6.27 -1.46
C GLU A 29 -12.17 -4.88 -0.82
N SER A 30 -12.19 -4.83 0.51
CA SER A 30 -12.07 -3.59 1.28
C SER A 30 -11.16 -3.76 2.49
N ALA A 31 -10.45 -2.69 2.85
CA ALA A 31 -9.61 -2.60 4.04
C ALA A 31 -9.86 -1.25 4.73
N SER A 32 -10.06 -1.27 6.04
CA SER A 32 -10.20 -0.04 6.84
C SER A 32 -8.96 0.18 7.69
N TYR A 33 -8.62 1.45 7.89
CA TYR A 33 -7.41 1.88 8.58
C TYR A 33 -7.73 3.00 9.55
N GLU A 34 -7.17 2.92 10.76
CA GLU A 34 -7.33 3.95 11.79
C GLU A 34 -5.97 4.57 12.13
N LEU A 35 -5.96 5.89 12.36
CA LEU A 35 -4.78 6.63 12.78
C LEU A 35 -4.27 6.15 14.16
N ASP A 36 -3.01 5.73 14.19
CA ASP A 36 -2.26 5.54 15.43
C ASP A 36 -1.82 6.90 15.98
N ARG A 37 -2.37 7.27 17.13
CA ARG A 37 -2.11 8.57 17.78
C ARG A 37 -0.81 8.61 18.58
N SER A 38 -0.01 7.55 18.55
CA SER A 38 1.30 7.50 19.20
C SER A 38 2.23 8.58 18.64
N ARG A 39 2.95 9.28 19.52
CA ARG A 39 3.88 10.35 19.11
C ARG A 39 5.03 9.83 18.25
N GLN A 40 5.31 8.52 18.33
CA GLN A 40 6.32 7.87 17.51
C GLN A 40 5.93 7.86 16.03
N ARG A 41 4.64 7.72 15.70
CA ARG A 41 4.15 7.52 14.33
C ARG A 41 3.34 8.67 13.77
N THR A 42 2.69 9.45 14.62
CA THR A 42 1.82 10.54 14.19
C THR A 42 2.17 11.86 14.86
N THR A 43 2.33 12.91 14.05
CA THR A 43 2.51 14.27 14.54
C THR A 43 1.23 14.73 15.24
N GLY A 44 1.37 15.43 16.37
CA GLY A 44 0.23 15.90 17.17
C GLY A 44 -0.73 16.87 16.46
N MET A 45 -0.45 17.26 15.21
CA MET A 45 -1.36 18.03 14.36
C MET A 45 -2.56 17.20 13.93
N ILE A 46 -2.40 15.91 13.65
CA ILE A 46 -3.49 15.02 13.22
C ILE A 46 -4.12 14.41 14.48
N LYS A 47 -5.35 14.81 14.80
CA LYS A 47 -6.04 14.42 16.04
C LYS A 47 -6.73 13.08 15.91
N ARG A 48 -7.31 12.80 14.73
CA ARG A 48 -8.00 11.55 14.36
C ARG A 48 -7.88 11.36 12.85
N GLY A 49 -8.01 10.13 12.40
CA GLY A 49 -8.00 9.82 10.99
C GLY A 49 -8.48 8.40 10.73
N GLU A 50 -9.30 8.24 9.71
CA GLU A 50 -9.77 6.97 9.18
C GLU A 50 -9.56 6.97 7.67
N VAL A 51 -9.15 5.83 7.12
CA VAL A 51 -9.00 5.62 5.69
C VAL A 51 -9.62 4.26 5.35
N ASP A 52 -10.54 4.24 4.41
CA ASP A 52 -11.09 3.03 3.82
C ASP A 52 -10.56 2.87 2.41
N ALA A 53 -10.02 1.72 2.08
CA ALA A 53 -9.62 1.33 0.74
C ALA A 53 -10.57 0.27 0.20
N MET A 54 -10.99 0.38 -1.06
CA MET A 54 -11.85 -0.60 -1.73
C MET A 54 -11.42 -0.79 -3.18
N VAL A 55 -11.30 -2.03 -3.63
CA VAL A 55 -11.17 -2.32 -5.07
C VAL A 55 -12.55 -2.17 -5.71
N ALA A 56 -12.76 -1.05 -6.39
CA ALA A 56 -14.05 -0.65 -6.93
C ALA A 56 -14.35 -1.30 -8.29
N ASP A 57 -13.35 -1.42 -9.16
CA ASP A 57 -13.54 -1.93 -10.53
C ASP A 57 -12.26 -2.55 -11.11
N PHE A 58 -12.40 -3.38 -12.14
CA PHE A 58 -11.31 -3.91 -12.96
C PHE A 58 -11.31 -3.24 -14.34
N LEU A 59 -10.19 -2.62 -14.70
CA LEU A 59 -9.97 -1.86 -15.91
C LEU A 59 -9.06 -2.65 -16.87
N PRO A 60 -9.60 -3.53 -17.73
CA PRO A 60 -8.78 -4.40 -18.58
C PRO A 60 -8.00 -3.64 -19.67
N ASN A 61 -8.41 -2.41 -19.99
CA ASN A 61 -7.85 -1.60 -21.08
C ASN A 61 -7.28 -0.26 -20.58
N ASP A 62 -6.81 -0.18 -19.33
CA ASP A 62 -6.12 1.03 -18.84
C ASP A 62 -4.82 1.27 -19.67
N PRO A 63 -4.44 2.55 -19.94
CA PRO A 63 -3.26 2.87 -20.74
C PRO A 63 -1.95 2.20 -20.29
N ASN A 64 -1.84 1.81 -19.02
CA ASN A 64 -0.66 1.16 -18.45
C ASN A 64 -0.80 -0.38 -18.35
N GLY A 65 -1.84 -0.97 -18.94
CA GLY A 65 -2.17 -2.39 -18.89
C GLY A 65 -3.33 -2.70 -17.92
N PRO A 66 -3.76 -3.98 -17.81
CA PRO A 66 -4.85 -4.37 -16.92
C PRO A 66 -4.63 -3.85 -15.49
N SER A 67 -5.61 -3.13 -14.96
CA SER A 67 -5.48 -2.41 -13.69
C SER A 67 -6.73 -2.54 -12.83
N TYR A 68 -6.61 -2.33 -11.54
CA TYR A 68 -7.71 -2.20 -10.60
C TYR A 68 -7.90 -0.73 -10.22
N LEU A 69 -9.15 -0.28 -10.19
CA LEU A 69 -9.52 0.99 -9.59
C LEU A 69 -9.69 0.78 -8.09
N VAL A 70 -8.81 1.37 -7.28
CA VAL A 70 -8.87 1.36 -5.82
C VAL A 70 -9.39 2.71 -5.33
N ASN A 71 -10.59 2.74 -4.75
CA ASN A 71 -11.13 3.92 -4.11
C ASN A 71 -10.62 4.01 -2.67
N LEU A 72 -10.04 5.15 -2.32
CA LEU A 72 -9.65 5.53 -0.97
C LEU A 72 -10.62 6.60 -0.47
N ARG A 73 -11.39 6.29 0.56
CA ARG A 73 -12.18 7.27 1.31
C ARG A 73 -11.43 7.64 2.58
N TYR A 74 -11.38 8.91 2.93
CA TYR A 74 -10.73 9.36 4.16
C TYR A 74 -11.59 10.33 4.94
N ASP A 75 -11.43 10.31 6.27
CA ASP A 75 -11.94 11.32 7.21
C ASP A 75 -10.85 11.60 8.25
N LEU A 76 -10.36 12.83 8.27
CA LEU A 76 -9.21 13.28 9.05
C LEU A 76 -9.60 14.51 9.87
N LYS A 77 -9.29 14.49 11.17
CA LYS A 77 -9.41 15.67 12.03
C LYS A 77 -8.04 16.28 12.27
N VAL A 78 -7.78 17.42 11.65
CA VAL A 78 -6.51 18.15 11.76
C VAL A 78 -6.67 19.35 12.68
N SER A 79 -5.67 19.59 13.53
CA SER A 79 -5.65 20.73 14.46
C SER A 79 -5.75 22.04 13.69
N PHE A 80 -6.53 23.00 14.22
CA PHE A 80 -6.75 24.34 13.64
C PHE A 80 -7.49 24.37 12.30
N VAL A 81 -7.51 23.26 11.56
CA VAL A 81 -8.15 23.14 10.23
C VAL A 81 -9.52 22.48 10.32
N GLY A 82 -9.76 21.63 11.32
CA GLY A 82 -11.03 20.94 11.51
C GLY A 82 -11.06 19.58 10.80
N ASN A 83 -12.25 19.16 10.37
CA ASN A 83 -12.46 17.88 9.71
C ASN A 83 -12.21 18.02 8.20
N LYS A 84 -11.52 17.06 7.60
CA LYS A 84 -11.22 16.95 6.18
C LYS A 84 -11.60 15.55 5.73
N GLN A 85 -12.50 15.48 4.77
CA GLN A 85 -13.01 14.22 4.24
C GLN A 85 -12.98 14.25 2.71
N GLY A 86 -12.81 13.09 2.09
CA GLY A 86 -12.82 12.98 0.64
C GLY A 86 -12.73 11.55 0.16
N GLU A 87 -12.80 11.39 -1.16
CA GLU A 87 -12.66 10.12 -1.86
C GLU A 87 -11.70 10.30 -3.04
N LEU A 88 -10.90 9.28 -3.30
CA LEU A 88 -9.78 9.30 -4.23
C LEU A 88 -9.71 7.96 -4.97
N GLY A 89 -9.86 7.96 -6.29
CA GLY A 89 -9.77 6.72 -7.11
C GLY A 89 -8.37 6.51 -7.68
N LEU A 90 -7.73 5.38 -7.41
CA LEU A 90 -6.38 5.02 -7.85
C LEU A 90 -6.43 3.92 -8.90
N SER A 91 -5.81 4.12 -10.07
CA SER A 91 -5.55 3.00 -10.98
C SER A 91 -4.22 2.36 -10.61
N ALA A 92 -4.24 1.09 -10.20
CA ALA A 92 -3.05 0.30 -9.89
C ALA A 92 -3.01 -0.92 -10.80
N THR A 93 -1.89 -1.16 -11.47
CA THR A 93 -1.76 -2.31 -12.37
C THR A 93 -1.97 -3.61 -11.61
N GLN A 94 -2.57 -4.60 -12.28
CA GLN A 94 -2.89 -5.91 -11.70
C GLN A 94 -1.66 -6.57 -11.06
N ASP A 95 -0.49 -6.38 -11.67
CA ASP A 95 0.79 -6.91 -11.18
C ASP A 95 1.04 -6.56 -9.70
N PHE A 96 0.70 -5.36 -9.22
CA PHE A 96 0.92 -4.96 -7.82
C PHE A 96 0.19 -5.83 -6.79
N PHE A 97 -0.85 -6.55 -7.22
CA PHE A 97 -1.68 -7.38 -6.35
C PHE A 97 -1.29 -8.86 -6.39
N THR A 98 -0.23 -9.24 -7.12
CA THR A 98 0.17 -10.64 -7.26
C THR A 98 1.36 -10.99 -6.36
N PRO A 99 1.50 -12.24 -5.91
CA PRO A 99 2.67 -12.70 -5.16
C PRO A 99 4.00 -12.48 -5.90
N GLU A 100 3.96 -12.58 -7.23
CA GLU A 100 5.13 -12.42 -8.10
C GLU A 100 5.70 -11.01 -8.04
N PHE A 101 4.87 -9.98 -7.82
CA PHE A 101 5.37 -8.61 -7.65
C PHE A 101 6.22 -8.47 -6.39
N LEU A 102 5.77 -9.01 -5.25
CA LEU A 102 6.56 -8.98 -4.02
C LEU A 102 7.84 -9.81 -4.15
N GLU A 103 7.78 -10.96 -4.81
CA GLU A 103 8.97 -11.75 -5.11
C GLU A 103 9.97 -10.97 -5.98
N ARG A 104 9.48 -10.33 -7.04
CA ARG A 104 10.28 -9.45 -7.91
C ARG A 104 10.92 -8.32 -7.09
N LEU A 105 10.13 -7.62 -6.29
CA LEU A 105 10.61 -6.52 -5.45
C LEU A 105 11.65 -6.97 -4.40
N ARG A 106 11.49 -8.16 -3.81
CA ARG A 106 12.49 -8.76 -2.89
C ARG A 106 13.82 -9.03 -3.59
N ASN A 107 13.78 -9.47 -4.85
CA ASN A 107 14.95 -9.84 -5.63
C ASN A 107 15.66 -8.60 -6.19
N GLU A 108 14.91 -7.70 -6.83
CA GLU A 108 15.43 -6.48 -7.45
C GLU A 108 15.75 -5.39 -6.44
N LYS A 109 15.23 -5.49 -5.21
CA LYS A 109 15.31 -4.53 -4.10
C LYS A 109 14.61 -3.20 -4.35
N GLU A 110 14.62 -2.71 -5.57
CA GLU A 110 14.05 -1.42 -5.96
C GLU A 110 13.47 -1.53 -7.37
N ILE A 111 12.25 -1.00 -7.55
CA ILE A 111 11.58 -0.84 -8.84
C ILE A 111 11.33 0.66 -9.01
N SER A 112 11.73 1.19 -10.16
CA SER A 112 11.48 2.59 -10.53
C SER A 112 10.29 2.66 -11.49
N GLU A 113 9.23 3.33 -11.07
CA GLU A 113 8.08 3.68 -11.90
C GLU A 113 8.20 5.13 -12.38
N PRO A 114 7.47 5.55 -13.42
CA PRO A 114 7.55 6.92 -13.94
C PRO A 114 7.22 8.01 -12.90
N LYS A 115 6.50 7.65 -11.83
CA LYS A 115 5.93 8.60 -10.85
C LYS A 115 6.39 8.38 -9.42
N PHE A 116 7.09 7.29 -9.14
CA PHE A 116 7.59 6.96 -7.81
C PHE A 116 8.63 5.85 -7.91
N LYS A 117 9.37 5.66 -6.83
CA LYS A 117 10.19 4.46 -6.61
C LYS A 117 9.60 3.66 -5.49
N ILE A 118 9.72 2.34 -5.61
CA ILE A 118 9.30 1.39 -4.58
C ILE A 118 10.48 0.48 -4.26
N ARG A 119 10.79 0.30 -2.97
CA ARG A 119 11.87 -0.58 -2.54
C ARG A 119 11.44 -1.50 -1.40
N HIS A 120 11.98 -2.72 -1.39
CA HIS A 120 11.82 -3.66 -0.30
C HIS A 120 12.95 -3.48 0.71
N ILE A 121 12.62 -3.03 1.92
CA ILE A 121 13.60 -2.68 2.95
C ILE A 121 13.88 -3.83 3.95
N GLY A 122 13.12 -4.92 3.89
CA GLY A 122 13.32 -6.09 4.74
C GLY A 122 12.01 -6.73 5.19
N PHE A 123 12.09 -7.59 6.19
CA PHE A 123 10.93 -8.21 6.83
C PHE A 123 10.77 -7.67 8.25
N GLY A 124 9.53 -7.62 8.75
CA GLY A 124 9.28 -7.34 10.16
C GLY A 124 7.85 -7.53 10.58
N ASP A 125 7.65 -7.51 11.89
CA ASP A 125 6.35 -7.73 12.48
C ASP A 125 5.57 -6.42 12.55
N ALA A 126 4.32 -6.46 12.11
CA ALA A 126 3.40 -5.36 12.18
C ALA A 126 2.52 -5.48 13.43
N GLN A 127 2.92 -4.79 14.50
CA GLN A 127 2.10 -4.65 15.70
C GLN A 127 1.11 -3.49 15.54
N LEU A 128 -0.19 -3.81 15.57
CA LEU A 128 -1.28 -2.85 15.43
C LEU A 128 -1.70 -2.24 16.76
N LYS A 129 -2.37 -1.08 16.68
CA LYS A 129 -3.22 -0.56 17.74
C LYS A 129 -4.27 -1.62 18.14
N GLY A 130 -4.33 -1.95 19.42
CA GLY A 130 -5.20 -3.03 19.93
C GLY A 130 -4.49 -4.36 20.19
N GLY A 131 -3.19 -4.46 19.86
CA GLY A 131 -2.34 -5.58 20.25
C GLY A 131 -2.34 -6.76 19.27
N HIS A 132 -3.11 -6.68 18.18
CA HIS A 132 -2.99 -7.65 17.08
C HIS A 132 -1.63 -7.50 16.40
N SER A 133 -1.06 -8.61 15.95
CA SER A 133 0.26 -8.64 15.33
C SER A 133 0.24 -9.51 14.09
N TYR A 134 0.82 -9.01 13.00
CA TYR A 134 1.10 -9.78 11.80
C TYR A 134 2.61 -10.02 11.70
N PRO A 135 3.07 -11.27 11.84
CA PRO A 135 4.50 -11.57 11.80
C PRO A 135 5.03 -11.61 10.36
N SER A 136 6.32 -11.34 10.19
CA SER A 136 7.07 -11.58 8.94
C SER A 136 6.47 -10.89 7.70
N CYS A 137 5.95 -9.68 7.85
CA CYS A 137 5.45 -8.90 6.72
C CYS A 137 6.61 -8.31 5.92
N ASP A 138 6.41 -8.18 4.60
CA ASP A 138 7.30 -7.42 3.73
C ASP A 138 7.23 -5.96 4.11
N ILE A 139 8.38 -5.34 4.31
CA ILE A 139 8.45 -3.91 4.55
C ILE A 139 8.81 -3.24 3.24
N VAL A 140 7.87 -2.45 2.73
CA VAL A 140 7.97 -1.75 1.46
C VAL A 140 8.01 -0.25 1.72
N GLU A 141 8.84 0.46 0.97
CA GLU A 141 8.94 1.91 1.03
C GLU A 141 8.70 2.51 -0.36
N ILE A 142 7.74 3.41 -0.48
CA ILE A 142 7.42 4.20 -1.67
C ILE A 142 7.95 5.62 -1.43
N TYR A 143 8.76 6.13 -2.34
CA TYR A 143 9.45 7.42 -2.22
C TYR A 143 9.71 8.03 -3.59
N ASP A 144 10.33 9.21 -3.63
CA ASP A 144 10.62 9.95 -4.88
C ASP A 144 9.35 10.15 -5.72
N ILE A 145 8.25 10.49 -5.03
CA ILE A 145 6.93 10.56 -5.63
C ILE A 145 6.80 11.88 -6.39
N ASP A 146 6.59 11.82 -7.70
CA ASP A 146 6.36 12.98 -8.54
C ASP A 146 4.97 13.57 -8.24
N THR A 147 4.95 14.63 -7.44
CA THR A 147 3.74 15.36 -7.05
C THR A 147 3.20 16.28 -8.15
N THR A 148 3.97 16.55 -9.21
CA THR A 148 3.56 17.42 -10.31
C THR A 148 2.66 16.71 -11.32
N GLN A 149 2.76 15.38 -11.39
CA GLN A 149 1.94 14.52 -12.26
C GLN A 149 0.87 13.75 -11.48
N ALA A 150 0.50 14.24 -10.30
CA ALA A 150 -0.28 13.56 -9.26
C ALA A 150 -1.71 13.12 -9.65
N ASN A 151 -2.16 13.35 -10.88
CA ASN A 151 -3.48 12.92 -11.35
C ASN A 151 -3.67 11.38 -11.33
N SER A 152 -2.62 10.58 -11.12
CA SER A 152 -2.71 9.11 -11.14
C SER A 152 -2.22 8.39 -9.89
N PHE A 153 -1.62 9.08 -8.91
CA PHE A 153 -1.15 8.45 -7.67
C PHE A 153 -1.77 9.16 -6.45
N ASN A 154 -3.10 9.12 -6.38
CA ASN A 154 -3.95 9.70 -5.35
C ASN A 154 -3.71 9.26 -3.89
N ILE A 155 -2.74 8.41 -3.55
CA ILE A 155 -2.20 8.37 -2.18
C ILE A 155 -1.53 9.71 -1.82
N LEU A 156 -0.97 10.40 -2.82
CA LEU A 156 -0.59 11.80 -2.73
C LEU A 156 -1.80 12.68 -2.43
N GLY A 157 -2.99 12.36 -2.93
CA GLY A 157 -4.22 13.10 -2.61
C GLY A 157 -4.59 13.01 -1.13
N LEU A 158 -4.35 11.85 -0.48
CA LEU A 158 -4.52 11.70 0.96
C LEU A 158 -3.46 12.52 1.72
N ALA A 159 -2.19 12.40 1.35
CA ALA A 159 -1.14 13.23 1.95
C ALA A 159 -1.37 14.73 1.68
N TYR A 160 -1.79 15.11 0.48
CA TYR A 160 -2.13 16.48 0.11
C TYR A 160 -3.35 16.97 0.87
N SER A 161 -4.38 16.15 1.11
CA SER A 161 -5.49 16.53 1.99
C SER A 161 -5.08 16.71 3.46
N ILE A 162 -4.07 15.96 3.93
CA ILE A 162 -3.45 16.15 5.25
C ILE A 162 -2.66 17.48 5.29
N LEU A 163 -2.10 17.95 4.16
CA LEU A 163 -0.98 18.91 4.12
C LEU A 163 -1.27 20.25 3.45
N GLN A 164 -2.18 20.31 2.49
CA GLN A 164 -2.53 21.51 1.71
C GLN A 164 -2.99 22.67 2.60
N GLU A 165 -3.41 22.37 3.83
CA GLU A 165 -4.00 23.32 4.77
C GLU A 165 -3.04 23.72 5.90
N ALA A 166 -1.97 22.96 6.11
CA ALA A 166 -0.84 23.44 6.91
C ALA A 166 -0.21 24.69 6.27
N ALA A 167 -0.23 24.76 4.93
CA ALA A 167 0.21 25.93 4.17
C ALA A 167 -0.77 27.11 4.18
N ILE A 168 -2.05 26.91 4.48
CA ILE A 168 -3.02 28.02 4.54
C ILE A 168 -2.69 28.98 5.70
N GLN A 169 -2.00 28.50 6.74
CA GLN A 169 -1.44 29.38 7.78
C GLN A 169 -0.27 30.26 7.29
N ALA A 170 0.32 29.96 6.12
CA ALA A 170 1.38 30.75 5.49
C ALA A 170 0.86 31.85 4.55
N GLY A 171 -0.46 31.97 4.37
CA GLY A 171 -1.11 33.02 3.59
C GLY A 171 -1.68 32.57 2.24
N PRO A 172 -2.53 33.41 1.62
CA PRO A 172 -3.17 33.10 0.33
C PRO A 172 -2.11 33.10 -0.79
N GLY A 173 -1.89 31.94 -1.42
CA GLY A 173 -1.01 31.78 -2.58
C GLY A 173 0.06 30.68 -2.45
N ALA A 174 0.28 30.13 -1.26
CA ALA A 174 1.14 28.98 -1.06
C ALA A 174 0.36 27.69 -1.34
N ALA A 175 0.38 27.20 -2.58
CA ALA A 175 0.12 25.78 -2.79
C ALA A 175 1.17 25.03 -1.97
N ALA A 176 0.73 24.24 -0.99
CA ALA A 176 1.63 23.49 -0.13
C ALA A 176 2.35 22.45 -1.00
N GLU A 177 3.58 22.73 -1.40
CA GLU A 177 4.42 21.71 -1.99
C GLU A 177 4.73 20.68 -0.89
N ILE A 178 4.51 19.41 -1.20
CA ILE A 178 4.94 18.32 -0.33
C ILE A 178 6.32 17.91 -0.80
N GLU A 179 7.30 18.13 0.06
CA GLU A 179 8.68 17.74 -0.14
C GLU A 179 8.96 16.41 0.60
N ASP A 180 9.91 15.64 0.07
CA ASP A 180 10.48 14.45 0.73
C ASP A 180 9.42 13.43 1.20
N MET A 181 8.34 13.26 0.42
CA MET A 181 7.28 12.34 0.78
C MET A 181 7.75 10.89 0.69
N MET A 182 7.47 10.14 1.76
CA MET A 182 7.79 8.73 1.88
C MET A 182 6.63 7.99 2.55
N ILE A 183 6.37 6.79 2.06
CA ILE A 183 5.33 5.90 2.58
C ILE A 183 5.97 4.56 2.87
N LYS A 184 5.91 4.14 4.12
CA LYS A 184 6.38 2.84 4.55
C LYS A 184 5.18 1.95 4.87
N ALA A 185 5.08 0.82 4.21
CA ALA A 185 4.01 -0.15 4.41
C ALA A 185 4.55 -1.50 4.89
N TYR A 186 3.80 -2.15 5.78
CA TYR A 186 4.04 -3.54 6.19
C TYR A 186 3.03 -4.42 5.46
N VAL A 187 3.43 -5.08 4.37
CA VAL A 187 2.56 -5.85 3.48
C VAL A 187 2.55 -7.34 3.89
N CYS A 188 1.36 -7.90 4.12
CA CYS A 188 1.16 -9.25 4.62
C CYS A 188 0.09 -9.97 3.78
N ALA A 189 0.28 -11.27 3.49
CA ALA A 189 -0.53 -12.03 2.53
C ALA A 189 -2.03 -12.18 2.86
N ASN A 190 -2.43 -11.95 4.12
CA ASN A 190 -3.82 -12.16 4.59
C ASN A 190 -4.57 -10.85 4.83
N ILE A 191 -4.07 -9.74 4.31
CA ILE A 191 -4.71 -8.43 4.46
C ILE A 191 -5.30 -8.05 3.10
N PRO A 192 -6.56 -7.59 3.04
CA PRO A 192 -7.24 -7.30 1.78
C PRO A 192 -6.69 -6.07 1.07
N VAL A 193 -7.09 -5.89 -0.20
CA VAL A 193 -6.77 -4.73 -1.04
C VAL A 193 -5.27 -4.55 -1.27
N ILE A 194 -4.61 -3.72 -0.48
CA ILE A 194 -3.19 -3.36 -0.62
C ILE A 194 -2.27 -4.23 0.26
N GLY A 195 -2.83 -5.19 1.01
CA GLY A 195 -2.06 -6.08 1.87
C GLY A 195 -1.38 -5.41 3.07
N ALA A 196 -1.54 -4.10 3.27
CA ALA A 196 -0.81 -3.35 4.28
C ALA A 196 -1.46 -3.51 5.67
N ALA A 197 -0.73 -4.04 6.65
CA ALA A 197 -1.09 -4.03 8.06
C ALA A 197 -0.90 -2.64 8.68
N LYS A 198 0.18 -1.96 8.28
CA LYS A 198 0.59 -0.65 8.78
C LYS A 198 1.04 0.21 7.63
N ILE A 199 0.69 1.49 7.69
CA ILE A 199 1.07 2.50 6.71
C ILE A 199 1.59 3.71 7.48
N ASP A 200 2.86 4.05 7.29
CA ASP A 200 3.48 5.24 7.87
C ASP A 200 3.83 6.21 6.75
N MET A 201 3.21 7.38 6.78
CA MET A 201 3.50 8.47 5.85
C MET A 201 4.35 9.53 6.55
N THR A 202 5.40 9.98 5.88
CA THR A 202 6.23 11.09 6.33
C THR A 202 6.52 12.03 5.18
N GLY A 203 6.83 13.28 5.50
CA GLY A 203 7.32 14.26 4.55
C GLY A 203 7.36 15.64 5.16
N LYS A 204 7.48 16.65 4.31
CA LYS A 204 7.59 18.05 4.72
C LYS A 204 6.64 18.92 3.92
N THR A 205 6.02 19.89 4.59
CA THR A 205 5.14 20.87 3.94
C THR A 205 5.30 22.23 4.61
N SER A 206 5.47 23.29 3.82
CA SER A 206 5.67 24.66 4.32
C SER A 206 6.72 24.76 5.44
N GLY A 207 7.81 23.99 5.35
CA GLY A 207 8.87 23.95 6.36
C GLY A 207 8.59 23.05 7.59
N TYR A 208 7.40 22.46 7.71
CA TYR A 208 7.04 21.57 8.81
C TYR A 208 7.08 20.10 8.40
N ASN A 209 7.73 19.28 9.23
CA ASN A 209 7.71 17.83 9.06
C ASN A 209 6.38 17.27 9.58
N PHE A 210 5.78 16.37 8.81
CA PHE A 210 4.59 15.62 9.24
C PHE A 210 4.90 14.12 9.29
N LYS A 211 4.13 13.44 10.15
CA LYS A 211 4.09 11.98 10.24
C LYS A 211 2.65 11.57 10.48
N ALA A 212 2.19 10.53 9.79
CA ALA A 212 0.87 9.96 9.96
C ALA A 212 0.96 8.43 9.84
N GLY A 213 0.77 7.74 10.96
CA GLY A 213 0.73 6.28 11.00
C GLY A 213 -0.70 5.79 11.06
N PHE A 214 -1.05 4.84 10.19
CA PHE A 214 -2.33 4.18 10.13
C PHE A 214 -2.16 2.68 10.33
N ASP A 215 -3.08 2.07 11.07
CA ASP A 215 -3.12 0.64 11.35
C ASP A 215 -4.40 0.05 10.77
N TYR A 216 -4.27 -1.15 10.18
CA TYR A 216 -5.39 -1.92 9.70
C TYR A 216 -6.37 -2.22 10.84
N VAL A 217 -7.67 -2.04 10.57
CA VAL A 217 -8.76 -2.36 11.49
C VAL A 217 -9.18 -3.80 11.23
N VAL A 218 -8.91 -4.67 12.20
CA VAL A 218 -9.34 -6.07 12.14
C VAL A 218 -10.87 -6.13 12.18
N PRO A 219 -11.54 -6.79 11.22
CA PRO A 219 -13.00 -6.95 11.20
C PRO A 219 -13.57 -7.70 12.42
#